data_AF-A0AAD6N750-F1
#
_entry.id   AF-A0AAD6N750-F1
#
_cell.length_a   1.000
_cell.length_b   1.000
_cell.length_c   1.000
_cell.angle_alpha   90.00
_cell.angle_beta   90.00
_cell.angle_gamma   90.00
#
_symmetry.space_group_name_H-M   'P 1'
#
loop_
_entity.id
_entity.type
_entity.pdbx_description
1 polymer ?
#
loop_
_entity_poly.entity_id
_entity_poly.type
_entity_poly.pdbx_seq_one_letter_code
_entity_poly.pdbx_strand_id
1 'polypeptide(L)'
;MAEPEGNIQELDMHGLDAHVIDKGRRLSFWLINHRPPLDASAGKLLLDVTKVGANSTLDVCVRPRPTSRYQAGQVKTIASETIISPKNLVVIDDNGDKGGFRFSNGRSTKFNPSCDREISRSISYCRTDTGKCYFAATENPFFPNNITSDVSSGLTHVAYPAWRTATVHRLVDDARLG
;
A
#
# COMPACT_ATOMS: atom_id res chain seq x y z
N MET A 1 26.79 -15.32 7.51
CA MET A 1 25.58 -15.98 8.05
C MET A 1 24.45 -15.58 7.12
N ALA A 2 23.90 -16.53 6.36
CA ALA A 2 22.77 -16.29 5.47
C ALA A 2 21.49 -16.44 6.29
N GLU A 3 20.65 -15.39 6.28
CA GLU A 3 19.28 -15.46 6.79
C GLU A 3 18.50 -16.56 6.05
N PRO A 4 17.61 -17.30 6.72
CA PRO A 4 16.91 -18.43 6.14
C PRO A 4 15.96 -17.98 5.03
N GLU A 5 15.74 -18.88 4.08
CA GLU A 5 14.80 -18.73 2.96
C GLU A 5 13.47 -18.13 3.44
N GLY A 6 13.09 -16.97 2.89
CA GLY A 6 11.85 -16.29 3.25
C GLY A 6 10.66 -17.23 3.09
N ASN A 7 10.03 -17.57 4.21
CA ASN A 7 8.87 -18.44 4.23
C ASN A 7 7.72 -17.73 3.50
N ILE A 8 7.23 -18.30 2.42
CA ILE A 8 6.13 -17.76 1.60
C ILE A 8 4.83 -17.60 2.40
N GLN A 9 4.77 -18.16 3.60
CA GLN A 9 3.64 -18.06 4.54
C GLN A 9 3.77 -16.88 5.52
N GLU A 10 4.89 -16.17 5.55
CA GLU A 10 5.08 -14.99 6.41
C GLU A 10 4.72 -13.70 5.67
N LEU A 11 4.06 -12.78 6.39
CA LEU A 11 3.71 -11.46 5.89
C LEU A 11 4.81 -10.47 6.26
N ASP A 12 5.49 -9.90 5.27
CA ASP A 12 6.41 -8.78 5.49
C ASP A 12 5.64 -7.46 5.34
N MET A 13 5.15 -6.97 6.48
CA MET A 13 4.21 -5.85 6.55
C MET A 13 4.94 -4.53 6.77
N HIS A 14 4.77 -3.59 5.84
CA HIS A 14 5.40 -2.27 5.92
C HIS A 14 4.41 -1.11 6.19
N GLY A 15 3.11 -1.30 5.96
CA GLY A 15 2.07 -0.30 6.21
C GLY A 15 0.70 -0.92 6.41
N LEU A 16 -0.11 -0.30 7.26
CA LEU A 16 -1.40 -0.79 7.70
C LEU A 16 -2.36 0.39 7.91
N ASP A 17 -3.59 0.24 7.47
CA ASP A 17 -4.72 1.06 7.92
C ASP A 17 -5.92 0.15 8.22
N ALA A 18 -6.76 0.55 9.19
CA ALA A 18 -7.87 -0.26 9.67
C ALA A 18 -9.09 0.60 9.96
N HIS A 19 -10.22 0.24 9.35
CA HIS A 19 -11.47 1.00 9.46
C HIS A 19 -12.63 0.11 9.86
N VAL A 20 -13.47 0.64 10.74
CA VAL A 20 -14.77 0.05 11.04
C VAL A 20 -15.72 0.45 9.93
N ILE A 21 -16.17 -0.52 9.15
CA ILE A 21 -17.04 -0.30 8.00
C ILE A 21 -18.44 -0.86 8.26
N ASP A 22 -19.34 -0.63 7.31
CA ASP A 22 -20.67 -1.25 7.31
C ASP A 22 -21.47 -0.95 8.60
N LYS A 23 -21.48 0.34 8.97
CA LYS A 23 -22.17 0.87 10.17
C LYS A 23 -21.78 0.17 11.47
N GLY A 24 -20.51 -0.17 11.63
CA GLY A 24 -20.03 -0.79 12.88
C GLY A 24 -20.02 -2.31 12.89
N ARG A 25 -20.47 -2.97 11.80
CA ARG A 25 -20.65 -4.43 11.75
C ARG A 25 -19.42 -5.18 11.27
N ARG A 26 -18.55 -4.52 10.50
CA ARG A 26 -17.36 -5.15 9.92
C ARG A 26 -16.12 -4.32 10.22
N LEU A 27 -14.99 -4.99 10.26
CA LEU A 27 -13.66 -4.39 10.38
C LEU A 27 -12.90 -4.75 9.11
N SER A 28 -12.31 -3.74 8.47
CA SER A 28 -11.50 -3.91 7.28
C SER A 28 -10.08 -3.45 7.56
N PHE A 29 -9.11 -4.22 7.08
CA PHE A 29 -7.69 -3.91 7.16
C PHE A 29 -7.13 -3.80 5.75
N TRP A 30 -6.33 -2.78 5.49
CA TRP A 30 -5.54 -2.60 4.27
C TRP A 30 -4.08 -2.73 4.65
N LEU A 31 -3.36 -3.60 3.96
CA LEU A 31 -2.01 -4.03 4.33
C LEU A 31 -1.09 -3.92 3.11
N ILE A 32 0.07 -3.30 3.28
CA ILE A 32 1.18 -3.44 2.34
C ILE A 32 1.92 -4.73 2.69
N ASN A 33 2.02 -5.62 1.70
CA ASN A 33 2.71 -6.90 1.83
C ASN A 33 3.85 -6.97 0.81
N HIS A 34 5.09 -6.98 1.29
CA HIS A 34 6.26 -7.19 0.43
C HIS A 34 6.50 -8.69 0.29
N ARG A 35 6.32 -9.23 -0.92
CA ARG A 35 6.57 -10.64 -1.18
C ARG A 35 7.87 -10.82 -1.95
N PRO A 36 8.60 -11.93 -1.73
CA PRO A 36 9.64 -12.33 -2.65
C PRO A 36 9.07 -12.45 -4.08
N PRO A 37 9.84 -12.07 -5.12
CA PRO A 37 9.38 -12.23 -6.49
C PRO A 37 9.27 -13.73 -6.85
N LEU A 38 8.06 -14.15 -7.23
CA LEU A 38 7.75 -15.53 -7.60
C LEU A 38 7.68 -15.64 -9.13
N ASP A 39 8.20 -16.74 -9.67
CA ASP A 39 7.90 -17.12 -11.05
C ASP A 39 6.51 -17.77 -11.08
N ALA A 40 5.53 -17.05 -11.62
CA ALA A 40 4.14 -17.49 -11.73
C ALA A 40 3.97 -18.76 -12.58
N SER A 41 4.92 -19.06 -13.47
CA SER A 41 4.86 -20.24 -14.34
C SER A 41 5.43 -21.50 -13.68
N ALA A 42 6.37 -21.34 -12.75
CA ALA A 42 7.07 -22.46 -12.11
C ALA A 42 6.64 -22.73 -10.66
N GLY A 43 5.87 -21.81 -10.03
CA GLY A 43 5.45 -21.94 -8.63
C GLY A 43 6.63 -21.98 -7.64
N LYS A 44 7.81 -21.51 -8.07
CA LYS A 44 9.05 -21.49 -7.30
C LYS A 44 9.49 -20.05 -7.01
N LEU A 45 10.14 -19.87 -5.86
CA LEU A 45 10.84 -18.66 -5.41
C LEU A 45 12.04 -18.41 -6.34
N LEU A 46 11.84 -17.74 -7.48
CA LEU A 46 12.85 -17.74 -8.55
C LEU A 46 12.83 -16.50 -9.45
N LEU A 47 13.02 -15.32 -8.88
CA LEU A 47 13.68 -14.25 -9.63
C LEU A 47 14.74 -13.61 -8.74
N ASP A 48 15.94 -13.43 -9.30
CA ASP A 48 17.02 -12.70 -8.64
C ASP A 48 16.48 -11.32 -8.25
N VAL A 49 16.28 -11.11 -6.94
CA VAL A 49 15.70 -9.88 -6.40
C VAL A 49 16.52 -8.67 -6.80
N THR A 50 17.83 -8.83 -7.07
CA THR A 50 18.72 -7.77 -7.59
C THR A 50 18.31 -7.31 -9.00
N LYS A 51 17.62 -8.16 -9.77
CA LYS A 51 17.21 -7.84 -11.14
C LYS A 51 15.77 -7.36 -11.25
N VAL A 52 14.85 -7.95 -10.48
CA VAL A 52 13.40 -7.70 -10.66
C VAL A 52 12.74 -6.93 -9.51
N GLY A 53 13.41 -6.87 -8.36
CA GLY A 53 12.90 -6.28 -7.12
C GLY A 53 11.74 -7.03 -6.46
N ALA A 54 11.30 -6.54 -5.30
CA ALA A 54 10.22 -7.13 -4.52
C ALA A 54 8.88 -7.12 -5.27
N ASN A 55 8.06 -8.17 -5.08
CA ASN A 55 6.71 -8.26 -5.63
C ASN A 55 5.68 -7.77 -4.61
N SER A 56 5.71 -6.46 -4.35
CA SER A 56 4.83 -5.82 -3.36
C SER A 56 3.37 -5.87 -3.82
N THR A 57 2.48 -6.21 -2.89
CA THR A 57 1.03 -6.20 -3.10
C THR A 57 0.33 -5.41 -2.00
N LEU A 58 -0.96 -5.13 -2.22
CA LEU A 58 -1.86 -4.57 -1.22
C LEU A 58 -2.94 -5.59 -0.89
N ASP A 59 -2.98 -6.04 0.36
CA ASP A 59 -3.94 -7.03 0.83
C ASP A 59 -5.05 -6.34 1.63
N VAL A 60 -6.31 -6.55 1.23
CA VAL A 60 -7.48 -6.04 1.93
C VAL A 60 -8.21 -7.20 2.59
N CYS A 61 -8.29 -7.17 3.92
CA CYS A 61 -8.95 -8.18 4.72
C CYS A 61 -10.21 -7.60 5.36
N VAL A 62 -11.38 -8.10 4.95
CA VAL A 62 -12.68 -7.71 5.53
C VAL A 62 -13.19 -8.82 6.41
N ARG A 63 -13.55 -8.50 7.65
CA ARG A 63 -14.09 -9.47 8.60
C ARG A 63 -15.27 -8.92 9.39
N PRO A 64 -16.19 -9.77 9.86
CA PRO A 64 -17.18 -9.38 10.85
C PRO A 64 -16.50 -8.88 12.13
N ARG A 65 -17.10 -7.89 12.79
CA ARG A 65 -16.59 -7.39 14.06
C ARG A 65 -16.64 -8.53 15.09
N PRO A 66 -15.57 -8.78 15.85
CA PRO A 66 -15.52 -9.94 16.73
C PRO A 66 -16.55 -9.80 17.84
N THR A 67 -17.51 -10.73 17.90
CA THR A 67 -18.49 -10.85 18.99
C THR A 67 -18.11 -11.91 20.01
N SER A 68 -17.14 -12.80 19.71
CA SER A 68 -16.54 -13.76 20.68
C SER A 68 -15.58 -14.79 20.05
N ARG A 69 -15.58 -14.98 18.72
CA ARG A 69 -14.66 -15.92 18.03
C ARG A 69 -13.96 -15.28 16.84
N TYR A 70 -12.71 -15.67 16.59
CA TYR A 70 -11.96 -15.29 15.40
C TYR A 70 -12.62 -15.92 14.17
N GLN A 71 -13.27 -15.11 13.34
CA GLN A 71 -13.76 -15.55 12.02
C GLN A 71 -12.72 -15.19 10.95
N ALA A 72 -12.47 -16.13 10.04
CA ALA A 72 -11.61 -15.90 8.88
C ALA A 72 -12.22 -14.78 8.01
N GLY A 73 -11.42 -13.76 7.73
CA GLY A 73 -11.84 -12.66 6.85
C GLY A 73 -11.72 -13.03 5.39
N GLN A 74 -12.49 -12.35 4.53
CA GLN A 74 -12.26 -12.40 3.09
C GLN A 74 -11.03 -11.54 2.79
N VAL A 75 -10.02 -12.13 2.16
CA VAL A 75 -8.80 -11.44 1.73
C VAL A 75 -8.84 -11.21 0.23
N LYS A 76 -8.59 -9.97 -0.19
CA LYS A 76 -8.40 -9.57 -1.58
C LYS A 76 -7.00 -9.02 -1.77
N THR A 77 -6.22 -9.62 -2.66
CA THR A 77 -4.89 -9.11 -3.05
C THR A 77 -5.02 -8.21 -4.28
N ILE A 78 -4.45 -7.01 -4.20
CA ILE A 78 -4.36 -6.03 -5.28
C ILE A 78 -2.91 -5.94 -5.74
N ALA A 79 -2.70 -6.13 -7.04
CA ALA A 79 -1.43 -5.95 -7.73
C ALA A 79 -1.59 -4.95 -8.87
N SER A 80 -0.62 -4.06 -9.05
CA SER A 80 -0.63 -3.00 -10.05
C SER A 80 0.79 -2.49 -10.30
N GLU A 81 1.07 -2.05 -11.52
CA GLU A 81 2.34 -1.39 -11.88
C GLU A 81 2.59 -0.09 -11.10
N THR A 82 1.55 0.49 -10.50
CA THR A 82 1.67 1.67 -9.63
C THR A 82 2.13 1.34 -8.20
N ILE A 83 2.18 0.05 -7.85
CA ILE A 83 2.72 -0.50 -6.60
C ILE A 83 4.17 -0.87 -6.86
N ILE A 84 5.06 0.10 -6.65
CA ILE A 84 6.49 -0.04 -6.98
C ILE A 84 7.28 -0.39 -5.74
N SER A 85 7.17 0.43 -4.70
CA SER A 85 7.91 0.30 -3.45
C SER A 85 7.11 0.92 -2.31
N PRO A 86 5.89 0.40 -2.07
CA PRO A 86 4.95 1.01 -1.14
C PRO A 86 5.54 1.08 0.27
N LYS A 87 5.39 2.24 0.91
CA LYS A 87 5.90 2.53 2.26
C LYS A 87 4.79 2.59 3.29
N ASN A 88 3.79 3.40 3.03
CA ASN A 88 2.65 3.55 3.92
C ASN A 88 1.38 3.80 3.10
N LEU A 89 0.22 3.58 3.70
CA LEU A 89 -1.08 3.75 3.05
C LEU A 89 -2.08 4.44 3.99
N VAL A 90 -3.11 5.03 3.39
CA VAL A 90 -4.25 5.55 4.13
C VAL A 90 -5.54 5.39 3.34
N VAL A 91 -6.61 5.00 4.02
CA VAL A 91 -7.97 4.98 3.45
C VAL A 91 -8.53 6.39 3.47
N ILE A 92 -9.08 6.82 2.32
CA ILE A 92 -9.61 8.18 2.12
C ILE A 92 -11.11 8.21 1.82
N ASP A 93 -11.70 7.05 1.53
CA ASP A 93 -13.13 6.84 1.37
C ASP A 93 -13.47 5.53 2.07
N ASP A 94 -14.25 5.62 3.14
CA ASP A 94 -14.59 4.51 4.04
C ASP A 94 -15.94 3.86 3.69
N ASN A 95 -16.41 4.03 2.44
CA ASN A 95 -17.64 3.41 1.91
C ASN A 95 -17.51 1.87 1.73
N GLY A 96 -16.94 1.22 2.74
CA GLY A 96 -16.75 -0.21 2.87
C GLY A 96 -15.80 -0.78 1.84
N ASP A 97 -16.28 -1.85 1.20
CA ASP A 97 -15.60 -2.55 0.12
C ASP A 97 -15.51 -1.73 -1.18
N LYS A 98 -16.28 -0.64 -1.28
CA LYS A 98 -16.21 0.36 -2.35
C LYS A 98 -15.34 1.56 -1.99
N GLY A 99 -14.64 1.52 -0.87
CA GLY A 99 -13.74 2.57 -0.45
C GLY A 99 -12.49 2.70 -1.31
N GLY A 100 -11.86 3.86 -1.23
CA GLY A 100 -10.60 4.18 -1.90
C GLY A 100 -9.49 4.43 -0.88
N PHE A 101 -8.27 4.09 -1.26
CA PHE A 101 -7.10 4.31 -0.42
C PHE A 101 -5.92 4.80 -1.26
N ARG A 102 -4.99 5.48 -0.59
CA ARG A 102 -3.76 6.00 -1.16
C ARG A 102 -2.56 5.35 -0.53
N PHE A 103 -1.46 5.30 -1.25
CA PHE A 103 -0.19 4.84 -0.71
C PHE A 103 0.97 5.61 -1.33
N SER A 104 2.03 5.76 -0.56
CA SER A 104 3.30 6.36 -0.98
C SER A 104 4.23 5.27 -1.52
N ASN A 105 4.92 5.54 -2.62
CA ASN A 105 6.09 4.75 -3.01
C ASN A 105 7.36 5.45 -2.51
N GLY A 106 8.33 4.72 -1.97
CA GLY A 106 9.60 5.32 -1.51
C GLY A 106 10.65 5.43 -2.62
N ARG A 107 10.63 4.54 -3.61
CA ARG A 107 11.56 4.48 -4.75
C ARG A 107 10.82 4.49 -6.10
N SER A 108 11.47 4.98 -7.15
CA SER A 108 10.95 4.95 -8.53
C SER A 108 11.06 3.58 -9.19
N THR A 109 11.85 2.68 -8.58
CA THR A 109 12.03 1.30 -9.00
C THR A 109 11.64 0.35 -7.88
N LYS A 110 11.32 -0.91 -8.23
CA LYS A 110 11.04 -1.95 -7.25
C LYS A 110 12.23 -2.17 -6.34
N PHE A 111 11.97 -2.50 -5.07
CA PHE A 111 13.05 -2.66 -4.10
C PHE A 111 13.96 -3.82 -4.49
N ASN A 112 15.21 -3.53 -4.81
CA ASN A 112 16.25 -4.54 -5.00
C ASN A 112 17.55 -4.11 -4.27
N PRO A 113 18.48 -5.05 -4.02
CA PRO A 113 19.76 -4.75 -3.38
C PRO A 113 20.73 -3.91 -4.23
N SER A 114 20.54 -3.86 -5.56
CA SER A 114 21.52 -3.35 -6.54
C SER A 114 21.09 -2.09 -7.29
N CYS A 115 19.81 -1.68 -7.28
CA CYS A 115 19.38 -0.46 -7.95
C CYS A 115 19.43 0.78 -7.06
N ASP A 116 19.59 1.84 -7.83
CA ASP A 116 19.95 3.20 -7.55
C ASP A 116 19.06 3.93 -6.55
N ARG A 117 19.62 4.98 -5.97
CA ARG A 117 19.03 5.87 -4.95
C ARG A 117 17.89 6.74 -5.50
N GLU A 118 17.20 6.32 -6.55
CA GLU A 118 16.16 7.11 -7.19
C GLU A 118 14.90 7.14 -6.32
N ILE A 119 14.84 8.20 -5.53
CA ILE A 119 13.73 8.60 -4.68
C ILE A 119 12.45 8.64 -5.52
N SER A 120 11.42 7.86 -5.12
CA SER A 120 10.11 8.02 -5.73
C SER A 120 9.55 9.37 -5.35
N ARG A 121 8.76 9.89 -6.27
CA ARG A 121 7.96 11.09 -6.13
C ARG A 121 6.47 10.79 -6.16
N SER A 122 6.12 9.51 -6.07
CA SER A 122 4.78 9.05 -6.41
C SER A 122 3.91 8.74 -5.19
N ILE A 123 2.66 9.20 -5.29
CA ILE A 123 1.55 8.76 -4.47
C ILE A 123 0.54 8.16 -5.42
N SER A 124 0.07 6.96 -5.09
CA SER A 124 -0.88 6.21 -5.89
C SER A 124 -2.22 6.13 -5.17
N TYR A 125 -3.30 5.98 -5.94
CA TYR A 125 -4.64 5.71 -5.46
C TYR A 125 -5.11 4.36 -5.97
N CYS A 126 -5.83 3.61 -5.14
CA CYS A 126 -6.46 2.36 -5.49
C CYS A 126 -7.93 2.35 -5.04
N ARG A 127 -8.76 1.71 -5.86
CA ARG A 127 -10.13 1.33 -5.53
C ARG A 127 -10.17 -0.07 -4.92
N THR A 128 -10.78 -0.21 -3.75
CA THR A 128 -10.88 -1.50 -3.05
C THR A 128 -11.74 -2.51 -3.82
N ASP A 129 -12.87 -2.07 -4.37
CA ASP A 129 -13.85 -2.92 -5.07
C ASP A 129 -13.32 -3.47 -6.40
N THR A 130 -12.68 -2.63 -7.20
CA THR A 130 -12.19 -3.00 -8.53
C THR A 130 -10.73 -3.46 -8.52
N GLY A 131 -9.95 -3.11 -7.51
CA GLY A 131 -8.49 -3.32 -7.50
C GLY A 131 -7.74 -2.46 -8.51
N LYS A 132 -8.42 -1.52 -9.18
CA LYS A 132 -7.78 -0.60 -10.13
C LYS A 132 -7.01 0.47 -9.37
N CYS A 133 -5.79 0.73 -9.82
CA CYS A 133 -4.91 1.74 -9.25
C CYS A 133 -4.32 2.65 -10.33
N TYR A 134 -4.02 3.89 -9.96
CA TYR A 134 -3.34 4.87 -10.81
C TYR A 134 -2.47 5.80 -9.96
N PHE A 135 -1.50 6.46 -10.57
CA PHE A 135 -0.73 7.49 -9.89
C PHE A 135 -1.61 8.73 -9.65
N ALA A 136 -1.78 9.10 -8.38
CA ALA A 136 -2.51 10.29 -7.97
C ALA A 136 -1.63 11.55 -7.96
N ALA A 137 -0.32 11.37 -7.80
CA ALA A 137 0.70 12.39 -8.01
C ALA A 137 2.02 11.73 -8.42
N THR A 138 2.70 12.29 -9.42
CA THR A 138 4.04 11.85 -9.89
C THR A 138 5.07 12.98 -9.88
N GLU A 139 4.60 14.23 -9.83
CA GLU A 139 5.43 15.44 -9.86
C GLU A 139 5.75 15.97 -8.45
N ASN A 140 5.56 15.15 -7.42
CA ASN A 140 5.83 15.60 -6.05
C ASN A 140 7.35 15.79 -5.89
N PRO A 141 7.88 16.94 -5.45
CA PRO A 141 9.32 17.16 -5.50
C PRO A 141 10.13 16.27 -4.55
N PHE A 142 9.46 15.47 -3.70
CA PHE A 142 10.02 14.95 -2.46
C PHE A 142 9.63 13.49 -2.20
N PHE A 143 10.50 12.75 -1.50
CA PHE A 143 10.35 11.36 -1.06
C PHE A 143 9.15 11.17 -0.11
N PRO A 144 7.98 10.69 -0.57
CA PRO A 144 6.84 10.52 0.32
C PRO A 144 7.06 9.26 1.15
N ASN A 145 6.97 9.38 2.48
CA ASN A 145 7.13 8.24 3.38
C ASN A 145 5.80 7.94 4.10
N ASN A 146 5.51 8.64 5.19
CA ASN A 146 4.25 8.47 5.89
C ASN A 146 3.14 9.28 5.23
N ILE A 147 1.96 8.69 5.18
CA ILE A 147 0.73 9.32 4.68
C ILE A 147 -0.38 9.05 5.69
N THR A 148 -1.20 10.05 5.96
CA THR A 148 -2.37 9.93 6.85
C THR A 148 -3.47 10.88 6.39
N SER A 149 -4.70 10.67 6.84
CA SER A 149 -5.86 11.46 6.47
C SER A 149 -6.56 11.94 7.73
N ASP A 150 -6.99 13.19 7.71
CA ASP A 150 -7.95 13.68 8.67
C ASP A 150 -9.34 13.50 8.07
N VAL A 151 -10.08 12.52 8.58
CA VAL A 151 -11.41 12.17 8.11
C VAL A 151 -12.38 13.36 8.26
N SER A 152 -12.20 14.18 9.30
CA SER A 152 -13.10 15.31 9.56
C SER A 152 -12.95 16.45 8.54
N SER A 153 -11.73 16.68 8.07
CA SER A 153 -11.42 17.73 7.11
C SER A 153 -11.29 17.24 5.66
N GLY A 154 -11.20 15.92 5.45
CA GLY A 154 -10.91 15.29 4.16
C GLY A 154 -9.49 15.56 3.65
N LEU A 155 -8.61 16.09 4.50
CA LEU A 155 -7.24 16.45 4.12
C LEU A 155 -6.29 15.26 4.27
N THR A 156 -5.41 15.10 3.29
CA THR A 156 -4.34 14.11 3.32
C THR A 156 -3.02 14.79 3.68
N HIS A 157 -2.35 14.28 4.71
CA HIS A 157 -1.05 14.74 5.17
C HIS A 157 0.02 13.76 4.70
N VAL A 158 1.09 14.29 4.10
CA VAL A 158 2.22 13.47 3.63
C VAL A 158 3.50 14.01 4.23
N ALA A 159 4.31 13.13 4.83
CA ALA A 159 5.61 13.46 5.40
C ALA A 159 6.76 13.13 4.45
N TYR A 160 7.71 14.05 4.35
CA TYR A 160 8.88 13.98 3.48
C TYR A 160 10.16 14.06 4.32
N PRO A 161 10.64 12.93 4.86
CA PRO A 161 11.70 12.91 5.87
C PRO A 161 13.03 13.47 5.36
N ALA A 162 13.35 13.25 4.07
CA ALA A 162 14.61 13.72 3.52
C ALA A 162 14.73 15.26 3.48
N TRP A 163 13.61 15.98 3.59
CA TRP A 163 13.57 17.47 3.65
C TRP A 163 12.92 18.02 4.92
N ARG A 164 12.56 17.17 5.88
CA ARG A 164 11.92 17.56 7.16
C ARG A 164 10.65 18.40 6.99
N THR A 165 9.88 18.14 5.93
CA THR A 165 8.63 18.84 5.63
C THR A 165 7.45 17.88 5.66
N ALA A 166 6.26 18.44 5.91
CA ALA A 166 4.98 17.78 5.67
C ALA A 166 4.13 18.68 4.78
N THR A 167 3.42 18.09 3.82
CA THR A 167 2.47 18.82 2.98
C THR A 167 1.05 18.32 3.23
N VAL A 168 0.09 19.21 3.00
CA VAL A 168 -1.32 18.97 3.21
C VAL A 168 -2.02 19.15 1.87
N HIS A 169 -2.75 18.13 1.44
CA HIS A 169 -3.43 18.09 0.15
C HIS A 169 -4.92 17.91 0.36
N ARG A 170 -5.71 18.60 -0.46
CA ARG A 170 -7.15 18.32 -0.54
C ARG A 170 -7.39 17.32 -1.66
N LEU A 171 -8.49 16.57 -1.55
CA LEU A 171 -9.04 15.84 -2.67
C LEU A 171 -9.55 16.83 -3.72
N VAL A 172 -8.88 16.85 -4.87
CA VAL A 172 -9.42 17.42 -6.11
C VAL A 172 -10.08 16.30 -6.91
N ASP A 173 -10.95 16.66 -7.86
CA ASP A 173 -11.68 15.70 -8.70
C ASP A 173 -10.74 14.63 -9.29
N ASP A 174 -11.28 13.42 -9.47
CA ASP A 174 -10.55 12.20 -9.88
C ASP A 174 -9.48 11.70 -8.89
N ALA A 175 -9.66 11.95 -7.60
CA ALA A 175 -8.79 11.52 -6.50
C ALA A 175 -7.29 11.87 -6.65
N ARG A 176 -6.99 12.89 -7.46
CA ARG A 176 -5.65 13.48 -7.58
C ARG A 176 -5.32 14.32 -6.34
N LEU A 177 -4.03 14.60 -6.15
CA LEU A 177 -3.56 15.55 -5.15
C LEU A 177 -3.38 16.91 -5.83
N GLY A 178 -3.89 17.97 -5.20
CA GLY A 178 -3.68 19.36 -5.59
C GLY A 178 -3.70 20.27 -4.38
#